data_AF-X0TG51-F1
#
_entry.id   AF-X0TG51-F1
#
_cell.length_a   1.000
_cell.length_b   1.000
_cell.length_c   1.000
_cell.angle_alpha   90.00
_cell.angle_beta   90.00
_cell.angle_gamma   90.00
#
_symmetry.space_group_name_H-M   'P 1'
#
loop_
_entity.id
_entity.type
_entity.pdbx_description
1 polymer ?
#
loop_
_entity_poly.entity_id
_entity_poly.type
_entity_poly.pdbx_seq_one_letter_code
_entity_poly.pdbx_strand_id
1 'polypeptide(L)'
;NHTRSAMLGALSQLAVTPISRLRGKRLEAEAFDRLMIGDTPRDLLLWLGDPADTREQWDEAKWSAFRNRCREEYGFDPEKDGEIVGGEKLGRREDAWYGAWERFAESPALYPGIPDLLRRAKPKGQLTFEKDPWPDENDSMENALRAALVEVGSMKPAEARERVERLEAEHGVRREWVWARLGMCPLAHALGHLAVLAKRTAATLGGESAKAMAKLYAEDGYLADDGAMRALACVKTAEDAAAVQAAIRSMYLPWLEDTVKHFQRCLVGQSLPPATE
;
A
#
# COMPACT_ATOMS: atom_id res chain seq x y z
N ASN A 1 -36.73 9.51 21.46
CA ASN A 1 -37.55 9.31 20.24
C ASN A 1 -36.96 9.96 19.01
N HIS A 2 -36.59 11.25 19.05
CA HIS A 2 -36.07 11.97 17.88
C HIS A 2 -34.75 11.42 17.31
N THR A 3 -33.73 11.22 18.16
CA THR A 3 -32.43 10.63 17.76
C THR A 3 -32.57 9.23 17.15
N ARG A 4 -33.49 8.40 17.67
CA ARG A 4 -33.76 7.06 17.13
C ARG A 4 -34.37 7.13 15.73
N SER A 5 -35.26 8.08 15.48
CA SER A 5 -35.86 8.29 14.16
C SER A 5 -34.84 8.79 13.15
N ALA A 6 -34.01 9.77 13.52
CA ALA A 6 -32.94 10.29 12.67
C ALA A 6 -31.90 9.21 12.34
N MET A 7 -31.53 8.37 13.31
CA MET A 7 -30.64 7.22 13.11
C MET A 7 -31.22 6.18 12.13
N LEU A 8 -32.52 5.87 12.24
CA LEU A 8 -33.20 4.96 11.32
C LEU A 8 -33.29 5.53 9.89
N GLY A 9 -33.48 6.85 9.76
CA GLY A 9 -33.47 7.54 8.47
C GLY A 9 -32.08 7.58 7.81
N ALA A 10 -31.02 7.71 8.63
CA ALA A 10 -29.63 7.77 8.18
C ALA A 10 -28.91 6.41 8.14
N LEU A 11 -29.63 5.29 8.28
CA LEU A 11 -29.03 3.98 8.56
C LEU A 11 -28.13 3.47 7.42
N SER A 12 -28.52 3.72 6.17
CA SER A 12 -27.72 3.41 4.98
C SER A 12 -26.45 4.27 4.90
N GLN A 13 -26.53 5.55 5.29
CA GLN A 13 -25.39 6.47 5.33
C GLN A 13 -24.46 6.18 6.52
N LEU A 14 -25.03 5.79 7.66
CA LEU A 14 -24.28 5.41 8.84
C LEU A 14 -23.45 4.14 8.60
N ALA A 15 -24.00 3.14 7.90
CA ALA A 15 -23.33 1.86 7.62
C ALA A 15 -22.04 2.01 6.80
N VAL A 16 -21.94 3.06 5.99
CA VAL A 16 -20.82 3.35 5.09
C VAL A 16 -19.95 4.52 5.57
N THR A 17 -20.28 5.12 6.72
CA THR A 17 -19.47 6.19 7.32
C THR A 17 -18.26 5.60 8.04
N PRO A 18 -17.01 6.02 7.72
CA PRO A 18 -15.83 5.51 8.41
C PRO A 18 -15.86 5.75 9.90
N ILE A 19 -15.41 4.76 10.68
CA ILE A 19 -15.40 4.80 12.15
C ILE A 19 -14.60 6.00 12.69
N SER A 20 -13.54 6.44 11.98
CA SER A 20 -12.75 7.63 12.34
C SER A 20 -13.60 8.90 12.46
N ARG A 21 -14.65 9.05 11.64
CA ARG A 21 -15.53 10.22 11.65
C ARG A 21 -16.53 10.22 12.81
N LEU A 22 -16.76 9.05 13.41
CA LEU A 22 -17.70 8.83 14.51
C LEU A 22 -17.00 8.73 15.88
N ARG A 23 -15.74 8.28 15.89
CA ARG A 23 -14.96 8.05 17.11
C ARG A 23 -14.77 9.35 17.90
N GLY A 24 -15.07 9.30 19.20
CA GLY A 24 -14.96 10.44 20.11
C GLY A 24 -16.07 11.48 19.99
N LYS A 25 -17.08 11.28 19.13
CA LYS A 25 -18.22 12.19 18.99
C LYS A 25 -19.48 11.62 19.65
N ARG A 26 -20.31 12.50 20.20
CA ARG A 26 -21.64 12.15 20.69
C ARG A 26 -22.63 12.20 19.52
N LEU A 27 -23.22 11.05 19.18
CA LEU A 27 -24.13 10.92 18.04
C LEU A 27 -25.56 11.26 18.47
N GLU A 28 -26.02 12.45 18.10
CA GLU A 28 -27.39 12.93 18.35
C GLU A 28 -28.17 13.13 17.03
N ALA A 29 -29.46 13.47 17.10
CA ALA A 29 -30.32 13.62 15.92
C ALA A 29 -29.68 14.48 14.83
N GLU A 30 -29.14 15.65 15.21
CA GLU A 30 -28.45 16.58 14.31
C GLU A 30 -27.16 16.00 13.68
N ALA A 31 -26.51 15.01 14.32
CA ALA A 31 -25.38 14.31 13.74
C ALA A 31 -25.84 13.32 12.66
N PHE A 32 -26.98 12.65 12.86
CA PHE A 32 -27.58 11.79 11.84
C PHE A 32 -28.20 12.60 10.71
N ASP A 33 -28.83 13.74 11.01
CA ASP A 33 -29.34 14.65 9.98
C ASP A 33 -28.18 15.24 9.15
N ARG A 34 -27.02 15.51 9.75
CA ARG A 34 -25.79 15.86 9.00
C ARG A 34 -25.23 14.72 8.16
N LEU A 35 -25.48 13.46 8.50
CA LEU A 35 -25.20 12.33 7.60
C LEU A 35 -26.18 12.27 6.42
N MET A 36 -27.35 12.91 6.55
CA MET A 36 -28.34 13.06 5.49
C MET A 36 -28.10 14.31 4.65
N ILE A 37 -27.42 15.33 5.18
CA ILE A 37 -26.87 16.44 4.39
C ILE A 37 -25.76 15.83 3.52
N GLY A 38 -26.02 15.75 2.22
CA GLY A 38 -25.27 14.91 1.30
C GLY A 38 -23.75 15.05 1.44
N ASP A 39 -23.08 13.90 1.56
CA ASP A 39 -21.62 13.80 1.48
C ASP A 39 -21.22 14.05 0.02
N THR A 40 -21.16 15.33 -0.39
CA THR A 40 -20.84 15.74 -1.76
C THR A 40 -19.55 15.06 -2.26
N PRO A 41 -18.45 14.96 -1.47
CA PRO A 41 -17.28 14.18 -1.87
C PRO A 41 -17.59 12.71 -2.16
N ARG A 42 -18.42 12.05 -1.34
CA ARG A 42 -18.82 10.66 -1.58
C ARG A 42 -19.68 10.52 -2.84
N ASP A 43 -20.70 11.37 -3.01
CA ASP A 43 -21.57 11.34 -4.19
C ASP A 43 -20.75 11.61 -5.46
N LEU A 44 -19.78 12.52 -5.41
CA LEU A 44 -18.84 12.79 -6.49
C LEU A 44 -17.97 11.57 -6.81
N LEU A 45 -17.38 10.93 -5.81
CA LEU A 45 -16.53 9.74 -6.01
C LEU A 45 -17.33 8.53 -6.51
N LEU A 46 -18.57 8.34 -6.05
CA LEU A 46 -19.46 7.32 -6.58
C LEU A 46 -19.78 7.58 -8.05
N TRP A 47 -20.14 8.82 -8.39
CA TRP A 47 -20.45 9.20 -9.77
C TRP A 47 -19.22 9.07 -10.68
N LEU A 48 -18.04 9.51 -10.24
CA LEU A 48 -16.80 9.36 -11.01
C LEU A 48 -16.46 7.87 -11.24
N GLY A 49 -16.68 7.02 -10.24
CA GLY A 49 -16.41 5.59 -10.34
C GLY A 49 -17.36 4.84 -11.28
N ASP A 50 -18.63 5.24 -11.34
CA ASP A 50 -19.64 4.64 -12.21
C ASP A 50 -20.73 5.65 -12.61
N PRO A 51 -20.49 6.49 -13.64
CA PRO A 51 -21.44 7.54 -14.03
C PRO A 51 -22.79 6.99 -14.52
N ALA A 52 -22.78 5.80 -15.14
CA ALA A 52 -23.97 5.21 -15.73
C ALA A 52 -24.90 4.65 -14.64
N ASP A 53 -24.38 3.80 -13.75
CA ASP A 53 -25.15 3.20 -12.66
C ASP A 53 -25.63 4.27 -11.68
N THR A 54 -24.78 5.23 -11.32
CA THR A 54 -25.20 6.33 -10.44
C THR A 54 -26.31 7.18 -11.06
N ARG A 55 -26.28 7.42 -12.37
CA ARG A 55 -27.34 8.18 -13.05
C ARG A 55 -28.66 7.43 -13.12
N GLU A 56 -28.61 6.11 -13.31
CA GLU A 56 -29.80 5.24 -13.29
C GLU A 56 -30.46 5.20 -11.90
N GLN A 57 -29.64 5.17 -10.84
CA GLN A 57 -30.12 5.13 -9.46
C GLN A 57 -30.65 6.46 -8.93
N TRP A 58 -30.25 7.59 -9.52
CA TRP A 58 -30.63 8.91 -9.03
C TRP A 58 -31.81 9.47 -9.81
N ASP A 59 -32.84 9.92 -9.09
CA ASP A 59 -33.94 10.66 -9.71
C ASP A 59 -33.49 12.04 -10.21
N GLU A 60 -34.34 12.71 -10.98
CA GLU A 60 -34.02 14.00 -11.59
C GLU A 60 -33.74 15.10 -10.55
N ALA A 61 -34.44 15.05 -9.41
CA ALA A 61 -34.25 16.01 -8.34
C ALA A 61 -32.85 15.88 -7.71
N LYS A 62 -32.43 14.64 -7.40
CA LYS A 62 -31.11 14.34 -6.87
C LYS A 62 -30.01 14.67 -7.88
N TRP A 63 -30.20 14.33 -9.16
CA TRP A 63 -29.25 14.65 -10.21
C TRP A 63 -29.04 16.16 -10.37
N SER A 64 -30.13 16.93 -10.40
CA SER A 64 -30.08 18.39 -10.46
C SER A 64 -29.34 18.99 -9.26
N ALA A 65 -29.65 18.53 -8.04
CA ALA A 65 -28.99 18.98 -6.82
C ALA A 65 -27.49 18.63 -6.80
N PHE A 66 -27.12 17.43 -7.25
CA PHE A 66 -25.72 17.00 -7.37
C PHE A 66 -24.95 17.90 -8.35
N ARG A 67 -25.48 18.13 -9.56
CA ARG A 67 -24.83 19.01 -10.55
C ARG A 67 -24.61 20.42 -10.00
N ASN A 68 -25.59 20.99 -9.32
CA ASN A 68 -25.45 22.32 -8.72
C ASN A 68 -24.33 22.35 -7.67
N ARG A 69 -24.27 21.35 -6.78
CA ARG A 69 -23.16 21.24 -5.80
C ARG A 69 -21.80 21.06 -6.46
N CYS A 70 -21.69 20.23 -7.51
CA CYS A 70 -20.44 20.09 -8.25
C CYS A 70 -19.96 21.43 -8.85
N ARG A 71 -20.88 22.24 -9.38
CA ARG A 71 -20.54 23.57 -9.90
C ARG A 71 -20.12 24.53 -8.79
N GLU A 72 -20.84 24.53 -7.67
CA GLU A 72 -20.59 25.44 -6.54
C GLU A 72 -19.31 25.09 -5.77
N GLU A 73 -19.09 23.81 -5.46
CA GLU A 73 -17.99 23.35 -4.60
C GLU A 73 -16.71 23.00 -5.38
N TYR A 74 -16.83 22.52 -6.63
CA TYR A 74 -15.70 21.99 -7.40
C TYR A 74 -15.43 22.74 -8.71
N GLY A 75 -16.27 23.72 -9.07
CA GLY A 75 -16.20 24.41 -10.37
C GLY A 75 -16.28 23.44 -11.55
N PHE A 76 -17.07 22.37 -11.41
CA PHE A 76 -17.15 21.25 -12.34
C PHE A 76 -18.60 20.93 -12.66
N ASP A 77 -18.90 20.68 -13.93
CA ASP A 77 -20.24 20.27 -14.39
C ASP A 77 -20.22 18.82 -14.87
N PRO A 78 -20.74 17.86 -14.08
CA PRO A 78 -20.76 16.43 -14.43
C PRO A 78 -21.38 16.12 -15.80
N GLU A 79 -22.34 16.94 -16.26
CA GLU A 79 -23.02 16.71 -17.55
C GLU A 79 -22.21 17.25 -18.74
N LYS A 80 -21.50 18.37 -18.55
CA LYS A 80 -20.77 19.02 -19.65
C LYS A 80 -19.32 18.56 -19.76
N ASP A 81 -18.67 18.38 -18.61
CA ASP A 81 -17.25 18.08 -18.52
C ASP A 81 -16.99 16.57 -18.57
N GLY A 82 -17.92 15.77 -18.03
CA GLY A 82 -17.83 14.32 -18.01
C GLY A 82 -16.81 13.77 -17.01
N GLU A 83 -16.77 12.44 -16.88
CA GLU A 83 -16.01 11.75 -15.86
C GLU A 83 -14.49 11.84 -16.08
N ILE A 84 -14.03 11.93 -17.33
CA ILE A 84 -12.61 12.03 -17.65
C ILE A 84 -12.02 13.33 -17.10
N VAL A 85 -12.71 14.46 -17.29
CA VAL A 85 -12.26 15.76 -16.74
C VAL A 85 -12.30 15.74 -15.22
N GLY A 86 -13.33 15.12 -14.62
CA GLY A 86 -13.43 14.95 -13.18
C GLY A 86 -12.32 14.06 -12.60
N GLY A 87 -11.97 12.97 -13.30
CA GLY A 87 -10.85 12.10 -12.94
C GLY A 87 -9.51 12.81 -13.01
N GLU A 88 -9.31 13.67 -14.02
CA GLU A 88 -8.11 14.47 -14.14
C GLU A 88 -7.98 15.44 -12.94
N LYS A 89 -9.06 16.17 -12.62
CA LYS A 89 -9.11 17.07 -11.46
C LYS A 89 -8.88 16.33 -10.14
N LEU A 90 -9.47 15.15 -9.97
CA LEU A 90 -9.27 14.29 -8.80
C LEU A 90 -7.80 13.89 -8.65
N GLY A 91 -7.15 13.46 -9.74
CA GLY A 91 -5.75 13.05 -9.72
C GLY A 91 -4.76 14.22 -9.57
N ARG A 92 -5.14 15.44 -9.97
CA ARG A 92 -4.33 16.64 -9.71
C ARG A 92 -4.37 17.11 -8.26
N ARG A 93 -5.47 16.81 -7.54
CA ARG A 93 -5.65 17.14 -6.10
C ARG A 93 -5.56 18.64 -5.80
N GLU A 94 -5.99 19.47 -6.74
CA GLU A 94 -5.95 20.94 -6.60
C GLU A 94 -7.19 21.46 -5.87
N ASP A 95 -7.01 22.43 -4.97
CA ASP A 95 -8.09 23.13 -4.27
C ASP A 95 -9.10 22.18 -3.59
N ALA A 96 -10.40 22.34 -3.87
CA ALA A 96 -11.48 21.52 -3.32
C ALA A 96 -11.35 20.02 -3.66
N TRP A 97 -10.63 19.68 -4.74
CA TRP A 97 -10.40 18.29 -5.15
C TRP A 97 -9.45 17.55 -4.22
N TYR A 98 -8.62 18.26 -3.44
CA TYR A 98 -7.81 17.65 -2.39
C TYR A 98 -8.68 16.91 -1.37
N GLY A 99 -9.78 17.52 -0.92
CA GLY A 99 -10.70 16.89 0.04
C GLY A 99 -11.43 15.67 -0.54
N ALA A 100 -11.76 15.69 -1.84
CA ALA A 100 -12.30 14.52 -2.53
C ALA A 100 -11.26 13.40 -2.64
N TRP A 101 -10.00 13.74 -2.93
CA TRP A 101 -8.90 12.78 -2.91
C TRP A 101 -8.68 12.16 -1.53
N GLU A 102 -8.62 12.97 -0.47
CA GLU A 102 -8.48 12.45 0.90
C GLU A 102 -9.62 11.48 1.24
N ARG A 103 -10.85 11.81 0.82
CA ARG A 103 -12.01 10.93 1.00
C ARG A 103 -11.85 9.59 0.29
N PHE A 104 -11.31 9.59 -0.93
CA PHE A 104 -10.98 8.37 -1.65
C PHE A 104 -9.86 7.61 -0.93
N ALA A 105 -8.76 8.29 -0.58
CA ALA A 105 -7.59 7.72 0.06
C ALA A 105 -7.91 7.11 1.44
N GLU A 106 -8.90 7.63 2.18
CA GLU A 106 -9.40 7.09 3.45
C GLU A 106 -9.96 5.66 3.32
N SER A 107 -10.65 5.35 2.22
CA SER A 107 -11.36 4.08 2.00
C SER A 107 -11.47 3.74 0.50
N PRO A 108 -10.34 3.48 -0.19
CA PRO A 108 -10.33 3.37 -1.65
C PRO A 108 -11.13 2.17 -2.17
N ALA A 109 -11.26 1.11 -1.37
CA ALA A 109 -12.07 -0.07 -1.70
C ALA A 109 -13.57 0.22 -1.86
N LEU A 110 -14.08 1.36 -1.35
CA LEU A 110 -15.47 1.78 -1.54
C LEU A 110 -15.72 2.37 -2.94
N TYR A 111 -14.66 2.68 -3.69
CA TYR A 111 -14.74 3.37 -4.99
C TYR A 111 -13.95 2.58 -6.06
N PRO A 112 -14.38 1.35 -6.40
CA PRO A 112 -13.61 0.44 -7.24
C PRO A 112 -13.40 0.92 -8.69
N GLY A 113 -14.23 1.83 -9.19
CA GLY A 113 -14.08 2.41 -10.54
C GLY A 113 -13.04 3.53 -10.64
N ILE A 114 -12.66 4.15 -9.52
CA ILE A 114 -11.71 5.28 -9.51
C ILE A 114 -10.32 4.92 -10.05
N PRO A 115 -9.71 3.77 -9.72
CA PRO A 115 -8.42 3.39 -10.29
C PRO A 115 -8.43 3.29 -11.82
N ASP A 116 -9.48 2.72 -12.43
CA ASP A 116 -9.59 2.67 -13.89
C ASP A 116 -9.79 4.06 -14.49
N LEU A 117 -10.66 4.88 -13.88
CA LEU A 117 -10.85 6.27 -14.30
C LEU A 117 -9.54 7.05 -14.29
N LEU A 118 -8.75 6.97 -13.21
CA LEU A 118 -7.49 7.71 -13.09
C LEU A 118 -6.46 7.29 -14.14
N ARG A 119 -6.43 6.00 -14.53
CA ARG A 119 -5.58 5.56 -15.66
C ARG A 119 -5.98 6.21 -16.98
N ARG A 120 -7.30 6.34 -17.23
CA ARG A 120 -7.82 6.96 -18.46
C ARG A 120 -7.68 8.49 -18.45
N ALA A 121 -7.80 9.11 -17.28
CA ALA A 121 -7.83 10.55 -17.09
C ALA A 121 -6.46 11.21 -16.86
N LYS A 122 -5.39 10.41 -16.80
CA LYS A 122 -4.03 10.93 -16.59
C LYS A 122 -3.62 11.93 -17.68
N PRO A 123 -3.14 13.14 -17.31
CA PRO A 123 -2.63 14.12 -18.27
C PRO A 123 -1.50 13.54 -19.14
N LYS A 124 -1.63 13.69 -20.46
CA LYS A 124 -0.59 13.29 -21.42
C LYS A 124 0.31 14.48 -21.75
N GLY A 125 1.62 14.26 -21.83
CA GLY A 125 2.58 15.25 -22.31
C GLY A 125 3.06 16.29 -21.30
N GLN A 126 2.67 16.18 -20.02
CA GLN A 126 3.27 16.98 -18.95
C GLN A 126 4.52 16.29 -18.40
N LEU A 127 5.64 17.02 -18.36
CA LEU A 127 6.94 16.50 -17.90
C LEU A 127 7.09 16.50 -16.37
N THR A 128 6.26 17.27 -15.67
CA THR A 128 6.31 17.45 -14.21
C THR A 128 4.90 17.40 -13.64
N PHE A 129 4.59 16.30 -12.97
CA PHE A 129 3.37 16.11 -12.19
C PHE A 129 3.67 15.13 -11.04
N GLU A 130 2.84 15.16 -10.00
CA GLU A 130 2.96 14.22 -8.89
C GLU A 130 2.55 12.81 -9.35
N LYS A 131 3.40 11.82 -9.11
CA LYS A 131 3.17 10.44 -9.57
C LYS A 131 2.19 9.65 -8.70
N ASP A 132 2.16 9.95 -7.40
CA ASP A 132 1.38 9.24 -6.38
C ASP A 132 -0.10 9.04 -6.77
N PRO A 133 -0.83 10.04 -7.32
CA PRO A 133 -2.23 9.88 -7.69
C PRO A 133 -2.54 8.97 -8.88
N TRP A 134 -1.52 8.45 -9.56
CA TRP A 134 -1.71 7.77 -10.84
C TRP A 134 -1.36 6.27 -10.72
N PRO A 135 -2.34 5.37 -10.87
CA PRO A 135 -2.11 3.93 -10.70
C PRO A 135 -1.08 3.34 -11.66
N ASP A 136 -1.02 3.85 -12.89
CA ASP A 136 -0.10 3.40 -13.93
C ASP A 136 1.37 3.79 -13.67
N GLU A 137 1.62 4.88 -12.94
CA GLU A 137 2.96 5.20 -12.41
C GLU A 137 3.37 4.16 -11.37
N ASN A 138 2.47 3.78 -10.46
CA ASN A 138 2.75 2.71 -9.50
C ASN A 138 3.04 1.37 -10.21
N ASP A 139 2.21 0.99 -11.18
CA ASP A 139 2.40 -0.25 -11.95
C ASP A 139 3.77 -0.25 -12.66
N SER A 140 4.15 0.90 -13.25
CA SER A 140 5.45 1.07 -13.90
C SER A 140 6.62 1.00 -12.92
N MET A 141 6.48 1.60 -11.73
CA MET A 141 7.50 1.55 -10.67
C MET A 141 7.62 0.15 -10.06
N GLU A 142 6.53 -0.61 -9.92
CA GLU A 142 6.58 -2.03 -9.52
C GLU A 142 7.32 -2.87 -10.57
N ASN A 143 7.05 -2.66 -11.86
CA ASN A 143 7.75 -3.36 -12.93
C ASN A 143 9.26 -3.05 -12.94
N ALA A 144 9.62 -1.78 -12.76
CA ALA A 144 11.03 -1.36 -12.67
C ALA A 144 11.71 -1.95 -11.43
N LEU A 145 11.03 -1.95 -10.28
CA LEU A 145 11.55 -2.56 -9.06
C LEU A 145 11.75 -4.07 -9.24
N ARG A 146 10.82 -4.76 -9.91
CA ARG A 146 10.96 -6.20 -10.22
C ARG A 146 12.24 -6.47 -11.00
N ALA A 147 12.46 -5.72 -12.08
CA ALA A 147 13.66 -5.86 -12.89
C ALA A 147 14.93 -5.60 -12.08
N ALA A 148 14.94 -4.54 -11.26
CA ALA A 148 16.07 -4.23 -10.39
C ALA A 148 16.35 -5.32 -9.35
N LEU A 149 15.33 -5.95 -8.77
CA LEU A 149 15.50 -7.06 -7.82
C LEU A 149 16.06 -8.32 -8.49
N VAL A 150 15.68 -8.59 -9.75
CA VAL A 150 16.31 -9.65 -10.54
C VAL A 150 17.80 -9.38 -10.74
N GLU A 151 18.18 -8.13 -11.07
CA GLU A 151 19.58 -7.72 -11.22
C GLU A 151 20.38 -7.88 -9.92
N VAL A 152 19.78 -7.52 -8.77
CA VAL A 152 20.37 -7.71 -7.43
C VAL A 152 20.74 -9.18 -7.19
N GLY A 153 20.00 -10.13 -7.75
CA GLY A 153 20.31 -11.56 -7.65
C GLY A 153 21.65 -11.98 -8.26
N SER A 154 22.22 -11.17 -9.15
CA SER A 154 23.52 -11.41 -9.79
C SER A 154 24.70 -10.67 -9.14
N MET A 155 24.42 -9.79 -8.18
CA MET A 155 25.41 -8.97 -7.50
C MET A 155 26.12 -9.74 -6.38
N LYS A 156 27.33 -9.28 -6.01
CA LYS A 156 28.00 -9.77 -4.80
C LYS A 156 27.22 -9.36 -3.54
N PRO A 157 27.33 -10.10 -2.42
CA PRO A 157 26.48 -9.86 -1.24
C PRO A 157 26.53 -8.43 -0.69
N ALA A 158 27.72 -7.81 -0.67
CA ALA A 158 27.87 -6.42 -0.21
C ALA A 158 27.18 -5.42 -1.16
N GLU A 159 27.38 -5.58 -2.47
CA GLU A 159 26.78 -4.73 -3.52
C GLU A 159 25.26 -4.91 -3.57
N ALA A 160 24.76 -6.14 -3.40
CA ALA A 160 23.34 -6.46 -3.33
C ALA A 160 22.65 -5.72 -2.17
N ARG A 161 23.26 -5.73 -0.98
CA ARG A 161 22.75 -5.01 0.19
C ARG A 161 22.66 -3.51 -0.04
N GLU A 162 23.71 -2.91 -0.59
CA GLU A 162 23.74 -1.48 -0.92
C GLU A 162 22.70 -1.13 -2.00
N ARG A 163 22.52 -2.00 -3.00
CA ARG A 163 21.49 -1.79 -4.03
C ARG A 163 20.08 -1.84 -3.44
N VAL A 164 19.79 -2.80 -2.55
CA VAL A 164 18.50 -2.90 -1.85
C VAL A 164 18.23 -1.66 -0.99
N GLU A 165 19.22 -1.16 -0.27
CA GLU A 165 19.07 0.07 0.53
C GLU A 165 18.74 1.30 -0.33
N ARG A 166 19.39 1.45 -1.49
CA ARG A 166 19.07 2.53 -2.45
C ARG A 166 17.66 2.39 -3.03
N LEU A 167 17.25 1.17 -3.39
CA LEU A 167 15.90 0.91 -3.85
C LEU A 167 14.87 1.24 -2.76
N GLU A 168 15.16 0.91 -1.50
CA GLU A 168 14.27 1.21 -0.38
C GLU A 168 14.11 2.73 -0.17
N ALA A 169 15.18 3.51 -0.32
CA ALA A 169 15.11 4.97 -0.27
C ALA A 169 14.23 5.56 -1.40
N GLU A 170 14.25 4.94 -2.58
CA GLU A 170 13.46 5.38 -3.74
C GLU A 170 11.98 4.96 -3.66
N HIS A 171 11.74 3.71 -3.26
CA HIS A 171 10.41 3.09 -3.37
C HIS A 171 9.65 2.99 -2.06
N GLY A 172 10.29 3.21 -0.91
CA GLY A 172 9.70 2.98 0.41
C GLY A 172 8.44 3.81 0.67
N VAL A 173 8.41 5.06 0.19
CA VAL A 173 7.26 5.98 0.29
C VAL A 173 5.99 5.41 -0.37
N ARG A 174 6.13 4.51 -1.34
CA ARG A 174 4.98 3.93 -2.06
C ARG A 174 4.11 3.04 -1.17
N ARG A 175 4.61 2.58 -0.03
CA ARG A 175 3.80 1.88 0.98
C ARG A 175 2.76 2.78 1.65
N GLU A 176 2.91 4.10 1.54
CA GLU A 176 1.96 5.09 2.05
C GLU A 176 0.98 5.57 0.98
N TRP A 177 1.21 5.22 -0.28
CA TRP A 177 0.31 5.57 -1.38
C TRP A 177 -1.02 4.83 -1.23
N VAL A 178 -2.08 5.41 -1.79
CA VAL A 178 -3.42 4.81 -1.76
C VAL A 178 -3.44 3.41 -2.40
N TRP A 179 -2.57 3.16 -3.38
CA TRP A 179 -2.42 1.89 -4.09
C TRP A 179 -1.96 0.74 -3.19
N ALA A 180 -1.16 1.02 -2.17
CA ALA A 180 -0.74 0.02 -1.20
C ALA A 180 -1.95 -0.56 -0.44
N ARG A 181 -2.94 0.29 -0.12
CA ARG A 181 -4.19 -0.13 0.53
C ARG A 181 -5.08 -0.98 -0.39
N LEU A 182 -4.89 -0.89 -1.70
CA LEU A 182 -5.54 -1.73 -2.71
C LEU A 182 -4.70 -2.98 -3.06
N GLY A 183 -3.56 -3.19 -2.40
CA GLY A 183 -2.68 -4.33 -2.65
C GLY A 183 -1.88 -4.23 -3.95
N MET A 184 -1.72 -3.03 -4.50
CA MET A 184 -1.05 -2.77 -5.78
C MET A 184 0.45 -2.45 -5.64
N CYS A 185 1.01 -2.46 -4.42
CA CYS A 185 2.43 -2.21 -4.16
C CYS A 185 3.17 -3.42 -3.52
N PRO A 186 2.95 -4.67 -3.98
CA PRO A 186 3.49 -5.86 -3.32
C PRO A 186 5.02 -5.87 -3.21
N LEU A 187 5.76 -5.41 -4.23
CA LEU A 187 7.21 -5.35 -4.21
C LEU A 187 7.73 -4.22 -3.33
N ALA A 188 7.05 -3.07 -3.26
CA ALA A 188 7.39 -2.02 -2.29
C ALA A 188 7.27 -2.51 -0.83
N HIS A 189 6.26 -3.35 -0.54
CA HIS A 189 6.13 -4.02 0.75
C HIS A 189 7.23 -5.05 0.98
N ALA A 190 7.51 -5.90 -0.01
CA ALA A 190 8.60 -6.88 0.09
C ALA A 190 9.96 -6.20 0.33
N LEU A 191 10.20 -5.07 -0.33
CA LEU A 191 11.44 -4.30 -0.25
C LEU A 191 11.75 -3.80 1.16
N GLY A 192 10.74 -3.42 1.94
CA GLY A 192 10.94 -3.05 3.34
C GLY A 192 11.52 -4.20 4.17
N HIS A 193 11.06 -5.43 3.91
CA HIS A 193 11.61 -6.63 4.55
C HIS A 193 12.98 -7.03 3.98
N LEU A 194 13.21 -6.83 2.68
CA LEU A 194 14.52 -7.02 2.06
C LEU A 194 15.57 -6.05 2.63
N ALA A 195 15.20 -4.81 2.94
CA ALA A 195 16.08 -3.84 3.57
C ALA A 195 16.48 -4.27 4.99
N VAL A 196 15.53 -4.82 5.77
CA VAL A 196 15.83 -5.43 7.08
C VAL A 196 16.79 -6.61 6.91
N LEU A 197 16.53 -7.52 5.97
CA LEU A 197 17.40 -8.65 5.66
C LEU A 197 18.80 -8.18 5.25
N ALA A 198 18.90 -7.17 4.40
CA ALA A 198 20.17 -6.59 3.96
C ALA A 198 20.99 -6.08 5.15
N LYS A 199 20.34 -5.32 6.05
CA LYS A 199 20.98 -4.82 7.27
C LYS A 199 21.43 -5.94 8.21
N ARG A 200 20.60 -6.97 8.41
CA ARG A 200 20.89 -8.08 9.34
C ARG A 200 22.00 -8.98 8.83
N THR A 201 22.04 -9.24 7.52
CA THR A 201 23.07 -10.10 6.92
C THR A 201 24.42 -9.41 6.75
N ALA A 202 24.49 -8.07 6.88
CA ALA A 202 25.73 -7.31 6.77
C ALA A 202 26.78 -7.70 7.81
N ALA A 203 26.34 -8.12 9.01
CA ALA A 203 27.20 -8.67 10.04
C ALA A 203 27.20 -10.21 9.96
N THR A 204 28.38 -10.80 10.09
CA THR A 204 28.49 -12.26 10.25
C THR A 204 28.05 -12.67 11.65
N LEU A 205 27.28 -13.75 11.75
CA LEU A 205 26.91 -14.31 13.05
C LEU A 205 28.10 -15.09 13.61
N GLY A 206 28.87 -14.44 14.49
CA GLY A 206 30.04 -15.02 15.15
C GLY A 206 29.73 -15.70 16.48
N GLY A 207 30.80 -16.05 17.20
CA GLY A 207 30.74 -16.65 18.54
C GLY A 207 31.90 -17.61 18.77
N GLU A 208 32.41 -17.69 19.99
CA GLU A 208 33.54 -18.57 20.33
C GLU A 208 33.09 -20.02 20.62
N SER A 209 31.78 -20.25 20.77
CA SER A 209 31.21 -21.58 21.03
C SER A 209 29.80 -21.70 20.44
N ALA A 210 29.34 -22.95 20.25
CA ALA A 210 27.99 -23.23 19.77
C ALA A 210 26.90 -22.60 20.65
N LYS A 211 27.10 -22.59 21.98
CA LYS A 211 26.17 -21.97 22.94
C LYS A 211 26.10 -20.44 22.78
N ALA A 212 27.24 -19.79 22.54
CA ALA A 212 27.28 -18.35 22.29
C ALA A 212 26.57 -18.00 20.97
N MET A 213 26.81 -18.77 19.91
CA MET A 213 26.11 -18.60 18.64
C MET A 213 24.60 -18.79 18.77
N ALA A 214 24.15 -19.84 19.46
CA ALA A 214 22.72 -20.11 19.68
C ALA A 214 22.02 -18.94 20.41
N LYS A 215 22.70 -18.34 21.40
CA LYS A 215 22.20 -17.15 22.09
C LYS A 215 22.06 -15.97 21.14
N LEU A 216 23.10 -15.64 20.37
CA LEU A 216 23.07 -14.54 19.40
C LEU A 216 22.00 -14.75 18.31
N TYR A 217 21.79 -15.99 17.88
CA TYR A 217 20.74 -16.32 16.93
C TYR A 217 19.34 -16.05 17.51
N ALA A 218 19.10 -16.50 18.73
CA ALA A 218 17.82 -16.31 19.41
C ALA A 218 17.53 -14.84 19.74
N GLU A 219 18.56 -14.03 20.00
CA GLU A 219 18.42 -12.61 20.31
C GLU A 219 18.22 -11.74 19.05
N ASP A 220 18.99 -11.98 17.98
CA ASP A 220 19.01 -11.11 16.79
C ASP A 220 19.07 -11.87 15.45
N GLY A 221 19.78 -13.00 15.39
CA GLY A 221 20.04 -13.70 14.12
C GLY A 221 18.78 -14.13 13.38
N TYR A 222 17.74 -14.56 14.11
CA TYR A 222 16.46 -14.98 13.54
C TYR A 222 15.74 -13.89 12.73
N LEU A 223 16.10 -12.61 12.93
CA LEU A 223 15.50 -11.49 12.19
C LEU A 223 15.92 -11.47 10.72
N ALA A 224 17.04 -12.12 10.36
CA ALA A 224 17.37 -12.36 8.96
C ALA A 224 16.34 -13.32 8.32
N ASP A 225 16.05 -14.43 8.99
CA ASP A 225 15.06 -15.43 8.53
C ASP A 225 13.66 -14.83 8.42
N ASP A 226 13.23 -14.09 9.45
CA ASP A 226 11.94 -13.39 9.47
C ASP A 226 11.84 -12.40 8.31
N GLY A 227 12.90 -11.62 8.05
CA GLY A 227 12.96 -10.71 6.90
C GLY A 227 12.82 -11.43 5.56
N ALA A 228 13.50 -12.55 5.37
CA ALA A 228 13.39 -13.36 4.15
C ALA A 228 11.97 -13.94 3.96
N MET A 229 11.38 -14.49 5.03
CA MET A 229 10.03 -15.08 4.98
C MET A 229 8.96 -14.01 4.72
N ARG A 230 9.04 -12.86 5.39
CA ARG A 230 8.07 -11.77 5.20
C ARG A 230 8.17 -11.13 3.82
N ALA A 231 9.38 -10.98 3.28
CA ALA A 231 9.56 -10.47 1.92
C ALA A 231 8.83 -11.36 0.89
N LEU A 232 8.96 -12.68 1.01
CA LEU A 232 8.25 -13.63 0.14
C LEU A 232 6.73 -13.62 0.38
N ALA A 233 6.28 -13.41 1.61
CA ALA A 233 4.85 -13.37 1.93
C ALA A 233 4.12 -12.16 1.33
N CYS A 234 4.83 -11.09 0.95
CA CYS A 234 4.23 -9.89 0.34
C CYS A 234 3.78 -10.09 -1.11
N VAL A 235 4.36 -11.06 -1.83
CA VAL A 235 4.20 -11.22 -3.27
C VAL A 235 3.32 -12.43 -3.60
N LYS A 236 2.52 -12.32 -4.67
CA LYS A 236 1.54 -13.36 -5.05
C LYS A 236 1.77 -13.94 -6.44
N THR A 237 2.42 -13.20 -7.32
CA THR A 237 2.70 -13.64 -8.69
C THR A 237 4.01 -14.43 -8.73
N ALA A 238 4.13 -15.34 -9.69
CA ALA A 238 5.37 -16.11 -9.87
C ALA A 238 6.56 -15.20 -10.25
N GLU A 239 6.31 -14.14 -11.04
CA GLU A 239 7.34 -13.18 -11.46
C GLU A 239 7.86 -12.35 -10.28
N ASP A 240 6.97 -11.84 -9.43
CA ASP A 240 7.37 -11.12 -8.22
C ASP A 240 8.10 -12.03 -7.23
N ALA A 241 7.62 -13.26 -7.04
CA ALA A 241 8.25 -14.25 -6.17
C ALA A 241 9.67 -14.59 -6.66
N ALA A 242 9.87 -14.77 -7.96
CA ALA A 242 11.18 -15.02 -8.54
C ALA A 242 12.15 -13.84 -8.33
N ALA A 243 11.68 -12.60 -8.52
CA ALA A 243 12.49 -11.40 -8.31
C ALA A 243 12.90 -11.22 -6.84
N VAL A 244 11.96 -11.39 -5.90
CA VAL A 244 12.24 -11.34 -4.46
C VAL A 244 13.19 -12.47 -4.05
N GLN A 245 12.97 -13.69 -4.54
CA GLN A 245 13.85 -14.83 -4.27
C GLN A 245 15.28 -14.58 -4.78
N ALA A 246 15.44 -13.98 -5.96
CA ALA A 246 16.75 -13.64 -6.51
C ALA A 246 17.52 -12.71 -5.56
N ALA A 247 16.88 -11.63 -5.09
CA ALA A 247 17.47 -10.70 -4.13
C ALA A 247 17.76 -11.35 -2.76
N ILE A 248 16.86 -12.18 -2.24
CA ILE A 248 17.10 -12.93 -0.99
C ILE A 248 18.34 -13.80 -1.15
N ARG A 249 18.45 -14.56 -2.24
CA ARG A 249 19.56 -15.50 -2.44
C ARG A 249 20.92 -14.81 -2.52
N SER A 250 21.03 -13.61 -3.09
CA SER A 250 22.32 -12.93 -3.18
C SER A 250 22.86 -12.42 -1.83
N MET A 251 21.99 -12.18 -0.85
CA MET A 251 22.38 -11.67 0.47
C MET A 251 22.32 -12.74 1.58
N TYR A 252 21.23 -13.50 1.62
CA TYR A 252 20.90 -14.40 2.72
C TYR A 252 21.60 -15.74 2.62
N LEU A 253 21.71 -16.33 1.41
CA LEU A 253 22.32 -17.65 1.25
C LEU A 253 23.80 -17.66 1.67
N PRO A 254 24.66 -16.70 1.24
CA PRO A 254 26.04 -16.64 1.69
C PRO A 254 26.16 -16.45 3.21
N TRP A 255 25.30 -15.60 3.79
CA TRP A 255 25.28 -15.38 5.24
C TRP A 255 24.90 -16.64 6.02
N LEU A 256 23.89 -17.39 5.55
CA LEU A 256 23.50 -18.67 6.13
C LEU A 256 24.63 -19.70 6.05
N GLU A 257 25.26 -19.82 4.88
CA GLU A 257 26.37 -20.75 4.68
C GLU A 257 27.54 -20.46 5.63
N ASP A 258 27.93 -19.20 5.76
CA ASP A 258 29.01 -18.79 6.66
C ASP A 258 28.65 -19.04 8.13
N THR A 259 27.41 -18.74 8.51
CA THR A 259 26.87 -19.00 9.85
C THR A 259 26.90 -20.50 10.18
N VAL A 260 26.43 -21.35 9.27
CA VAL A 260 26.43 -22.81 9.47
C VAL A 260 27.85 -23.37 9.52
N LYS A 261 28.74 -22.96 8.62
CA LYS A 261 30.15 -23.37 8.62
C LYS A 261 30.86 -22.95 9.91
N HIS A 262 30.56 -21.77 10.47
CA HIS A 262 31.12 -21.32 11.74
C HIS A 262 30.57 -22.12 12.91
N PHE A 263 29.25 -22.37 12.95
CA PHE A 263 28.63 -23.20 13.97
C PHE A 263 29.20 -24.62 14.01
N GLN A 264 29.37 -25.26 12.85
CA GLN A 264 30.00 -26.57 12.73
C GLN A 264 31.44 -26.56 13.28
N ARG A 265 32.24 -25.53 12.98
CA ARG A 265 33.60 -25.38 13.54
C ARG A 265 33.60 -25.27 15.07
N CYS A 266 32.64 -24.55 15.66
CA CYS A 266 32.49 -24.48 17.11
C CYS A 266 32.07 -25.80 17.76
N LEU A 267 31.46 -26.72 17.00
CA LEU A 267 31.13 -28.07 17.46
C LEU A 267 32.31 -29.05 17.32
N VAL A 268 33.20 -28.85 16.34
CA VAL A 268 34.42 -29.65 16.18
C VAL A 268 35.38 -29.34 17.34
N GLY A 269 35.29 -30.16 18.39
CA GLY A 269 35.98 -29.98 19.67
C GLY A 269 35.10 -30.28 20.89
N GLN A 270 33.78 -30.37 20.71
CA GLN A 270 32.83 -30.83 21.72
C GLN A 270 32.27 -32.18 21.28
N SER A 271 32.40 -33.22 22.11
CA SER A 271 31.68 -34.48 21.86
C SER A 271 30.19 -34.16 21.79
N LEU A 272 29.54 -34.47 20.66
CA LEU A 272 28.08 -34.38 20.56
C LEU A 272 27.48 -35.21 21.71
N PRO A 273 26.47 -34.70 22.43
CA PRO A 273 25.79 -35.51 23.43
C PRO A 273 25.29 -36.78 22.74
N PRO A 274 25.52 -37.96 23.34
CA PRO A 274 25.07 -39.22 22.76
C PRO A 274 23.56 -39.12 22.52
N ALA A 275 23.12 -39.62 21.37
CA ALA A 275 21.70 -39.76 21.10
C ALA A 275 21.09 -40.58 22.24
N THR A 276 20.21 -39.97 23.02
CA THR A 276 19.37 -40.70 23.98
C THR A 276 18.42 -41.57 23.17
N GLU A 277 18.64 -42.88 23.24
CA GLU A 277 17.69 -43.93 22.79
C GLU A 277 16.34 -43.81 23.52
#